data_AF-A0AA97H1V5-F1
#
_entry.id   AF-A0AA97H1V5-F1
#
_cell.length_a   1.000
_cell.length_b   1.000
_cell.length_c   1.000
_cell.angle_alpha   90.00
_cell.angle_beta   90.00
_cell.angle_gamma   90.00
#
_symmetry.space_group_name_H-M   'P 1'
#
loop_
_entity.id
_entity.type
_entity.pdbx_description
1 polymer ?
#
loop_
_entity_poly.entity_id
_entity_poly.type
_entity_poly.pdbx_seq_one_letter_code
_entity_poly.pdbx_strand_id
1 'polypeptide(L)'
;MKMNGASPCELDDLVLPRCLLEASELNGTCDLEIQCVPGAIIIAAGDMPDGVPEPLAALFRELGISGAAVRSVLTEGGLQNE
;
A
#
# COMPACT_ATOMS: atom_id res chain seq x y z
N MET A 1 -8.09 30.65 -18.31
CA MET A 1 -7.17 29.55 -17.96
C MET A 1 -7.70 28.30 -18.61
N LYS A 2 -7.00 27.75 -19.61
CA LYS A 2 -7.35 26.46 -20.19
C LYS A 2 -6.89 25.40 -19.18
N MET A 3 -7.83 24.74 -18.52
CA MET A 3 -7.57 23.43 -17.93
C MET A 3 -7.31 22.50 -19.10
N ASN A 4 -6.04 22.20 -19.35
CA ASN A 4 -5.67 21.13 -20.24
C ASN A 4 -6.24 19.85 -19.63
N GLY A 5 -7.33 19.37 -20.23
CA GLY A 5 -7.80 18.00 -20.02
C GLY A 5 -6.75 17.07 -20.57
N ALA A 6 -5.75 16.74 -19.75
CA ALA A 6 -5.13 15.45 -19.86
C ALA A 6 -6.23 14.47 -19.47
N SER A 7 -6.75 13.72 -20.45
CA SER A 7 -7.27 12.39 -20.16
C SER A 7 -6.21 11.71 -19.28
N PRO A 8 -6.56 10.99 -18.19
CA PRO A 8 -5.60 10.14 -17.53
C PRO A 8 -5.16 9.15 -18.60
N CYS A 9 -4.04 9.45 -19.25
CA CYS A 9 -3.40 8.59 -20.23
C CYS A 9 -3.35 7.22 -19.57
N GLU A 10 -3.78 6.21 -20.32
CA GLU A 10 -3.68 4.79 -19.97
C GLU A 10 -2.43 4.61 -19.11
N LEU A 11 -2.61 4.34 -17.82
CA LEU A 11 -1.51 4.28 -16.87
C LEU A 11 -0.60 3.14 -17.34
N ASP A 12 0.49 3.50 -18.02
CA ASP A 12 1.53 2.54 -18.38
C ASP A 12 1.95 1.81 -17.10
N ASP A 13 1.84 0.48 -17.12
CA ASP A 13 2.24 -0.35 -15.99
C ASP A 13 3.70 -0.02 -15.61
N LEU A 14 3.94 0.25 -14.32
CA LEU A 14 5.29 0.47 -13.81
C LEU A 14 6.01 -0.88 -13.68
N VAL A 15 6.87 -1.20 -14.65
CA VAL A 15 7.69 -2.42 -14.60
C VAL A 15 8.93 -2.21 -13.73
N LEU A 16 9.00 -2.93 -12.62
CA LEU A 16 10.18 -2.94 -11.75
C LEU A 16 11.27 -3.88 -12.31
N PRO A 17 12.54 -3.43 -12.43
CA PRO A 17 13.66 -4.30 -12.74
C PRO A 17 13.75 -5.46 -11.73
N ARG A 18 13.95 -6.68 -12.24
CA ARG A 18 14.01 -7.89 -11.42
C ARG A 18 15.05 -7.81 -10.30
N CYS A 19 16.20 -7.18 -10.55
CA CYS A 19 17.23 -6.99 -9.53
C CYS A 19 16.77 -6.11 -8.36
N LEU A 20 15.85 -5.16 -8.57
CA LEU A 20 15.28 -4.35 -7.50
C LEU A 20 14.25 -5.15 -6.69
N LEU A 21 13.42 -5.96 -7.36
CA LEU A 21 12.51 -6.90 -6.70
C LEU A 21 13.28 -7.90 -5.84
N GLU A 22 14.33 -8.54 -6.37
CA GLU A 22 15.17 -9.50 -5.65
C GLU A 22 15.96 -8.88 -4.49
N ALA A 23 16.30 -7.60 -4.58
CA ALA A 23 16.95 -6.86 -3.50
C ALA A 23 15.96 -6.32 -2.46
N SER A 24 14.65 -6.49 -2.68
CA SER A 24 13.58 -6.05 -1.79
C SER A 24 12.87 -7.24 -1.14
N GLU A 25 12.02 -6.96 -0.16
CA GLU A 25 11.15 -7.96 0.46
C GLU A 25 9.84 -8.17 -0.33
N LEU A 26 9.71 -7.54 -1.50
CA LEU A 26 8.55 -7.69 -2.38
C LEU A 26 8.57 -9.08 -3.03
N ASN A 27 7.48 -9.82 -2.85
CA ASN A 27 7.22 -11.03 -3.62
C ASN A 27 6.11 -10.77 -4.65
N GLY A 28 6.07 -11.53 -5.74
CA GLY A 28 5.12 -11.28 -6.85
C GLY A 28 3.63 -11.42 -6.49
N THR A 29 3.31 -11.74 -5.23
CA THR A 29 1.96 -11.96 -4.71
C THR A 29 1.66 -11.14 -3.46
N CYS A 30 2.59 -10.30 -2.98
CA CYS A 30 2.37 -9.53 -1.77
C CYS A 30 1.56 -8.29 -2.10
N ASP A 31 0.75 -7.85 -1.14
CA ASP A 31 0.16 -6.53 -1.20
C ASP A 31 1.27 -5.48 -1.25
N LEU A 32 1.05 -4.41 -2.00
CA LEU A 32 1.98 -3.29 -2.11
C LEU A 32 1.45 -2.12 -1.29
N GLU A 33 2.34 -1.54 -0.49
CA GLU A 33 2.13 -0.22 0.07
C GLU A 33 2.83 0.83 -0.81
N ILE A 34 2.08 1.83 -1.24
CA ILE A 34 2.58 2.93 -2.07
C ILE A 34 2.43 4.23 -1.29
N GLN A 35 3.56 4.90 -1.02
CA GLN A 35 3.58 6.22 -0.41
C GLN A 35 4.19 7.25 -1.35
N CYS A 36 3.48 8.35 -1.56
CA CYS A 36 3.97 9.49 -2.32
C CYS A 36 4.59 10.52 -1.36
N VAL A 37 5.90 10.74 -1.48
CA VAL A 37 6.63 11.76 -0.71
C VAL A 37 7.25 12.79 -1.66
N PRO A 38 7.60 13.99 -1.20
CA PRO A 38 8.22 14.99 -2.08
C PRO A 38 9.50 14.45 -2.74
N GLY A 39 9.45 14.28 -4.06
CA GLY A 39 10.59 13.82 -4.87
C GLY A 39 10.79 12.30 -4.96
N ALA A 40 9.93 11.48 -4.34
CA ALA A 40 10.04 10.03 -4.42
C ALA A 40 8.69 9.30 -4.27
N ILE A 41 8.62 8.10 -4.82
CA ILE A 41 7.56 7.13 -4.57
C ILE A 41 8.21 5.97 -3.82
N ILE A 42 7.68 5.64 -2.64
CA ILE A 42 8.12 4.51 -1.84
C ILE A 42 7.17 3.36 -2.11
N ILE A 43 7.70 2.22 -2.55
CA ILE A 43 6.98 0.97 -2.76
C ILE A 43 7.52 -0.02 -1.75
N ALA A 44 6.69 -0.46 -0.82
CA ALA A 44 7.04 -1.41 0.24
C ALA A 44 6.08 -2.61 0.23
N ALA A 45 6.50 -3.70 0.86
CA ALA A 45 5.58 -4.81 1.11
C ALA A 45 4.49 -4.31 2.06
N GLY A 46 3.24 -4.65 1.77
CA GLY A 46 2.09 -4.32 2.59
C GLY A 46 2.10 -5.14 3.87
N ASP A 47 2.97 -4.77 4.81
CA ASP A 47 3.05 -5.44 6.10
C ASP A 47 2.01 -4.90 7.08
N MET A 48 1.68 -5.77 8.05
CA MET A 48 0.87 -5.39 9.20
C MET A 48 1.59 -4.26 9.96
N PRO A 49 0.90 -3.18 10.34
CA PRO A 49 1.55 -2.09 11.06
C PRO A 49 2.18 -2.56 12.36
N ASP A 50 3.34 -1.98 12.68
CA ASP A 50 4.05 -2.22 13.93
C ASP A 50 3.14 -1.96 15.14
N GLY A 51 3.16 -2.88 16.10
CA GLY A 51 2.33 -2.80 17.32
C GLY A 51 1.02 -3.57 17.27
N VAL A 52 0.65 -4.18 16.13
CA VAL A 52 -0.44 -5.16 16.07
C VAL A 52 0.07 -6.51 16.61
N PRO A 53 -0.55 -7.09 17.65
CA PRO A 53 -0.18 -8.41 18.14
C PRO A 53 -0.36 -9.49 17.08
N GLU A 54 0.56 -10.46 17.00
CA GLU A 54 0.54 -11.52 15.99
C GLU A 54 -0.79 -12.30 15.89
N PRO A 55 -1.51 -12.60 16.99
CA PRO A 55 -2.83 -13.23 16.90
C PRO A 55 -3.87 -12.37 16.17
N LEU A 56 -3.81 -11.05 16.35
CA LEU A 56 -4.71 -10.10 15.69
C LEU A 56 -4.31 -9.90 14.23
N ALA A 57 -3.00 -9.85 13.96
CA ALA A 57 -2.46 -9.82 12.60
C ALA A 57 -2.87 -11.08 11.80
N ALA A 58 -2.84 -12.25 12.44
CA ALA A 58 -3.33 -13.50 11.85
C ALA A 58 -4.83 -13.43 11.51
N LEU A 59 -5.66 -12.89 12.41
CA LEU A 59 -7.08 -12.69 12.16
C LEU A 59 -7.33 -11.76 10.98
N PHE A 60 -6.62 -10.63 10.89
CA PHE A 60 -6.76 -9.71 9.76
C PHE A 60 -6.37 -10.37 8.43
N ARG A 61 -5.28 -11.15 8.41
CA ARG A 61 -4.90 -11.95 7.23
C ARG A 61 -5.96 -12.98 6.85
N GLU A 62 -6.53 -13.68 7.82
CA GLU A 62 -7.61 -14.66 7.60
C GLU A 62 -8.89 -14.01 7.02
N LEU A 63 -9.19 -12.79 7.46
CA LEU A 63 -10.31 -11.98 6.97
C LEU A 63 -10.03 -11.27 5.64
N GLY A 64 -8.81 -11.39 5.10
CA GLY A 64 -8.39 -10.69 3.87
C GLY A 64 -8.26 -9.18 4.05
N ILE A 65 -8.07 -8.70 5.27
CA ILE A 65 -7.86 -7.28 5.58
C ILE A 65 -6.37 -6.96 5.42
N SER A 66 -6.07 -6.03 4.50
CA SER A 66 -4.69 -5.63 4.24
C SER A 66 -4.10 -4.81 5.40
N GLY A 67 -2.78 -4.90 5.59
CA GLY A 67 -2.07 -4.09 6.59
C GLY A 67 -2.26 -2.58 6.37
N ALA A 68 -2.44 -2.15 5.12
CA ALA A 68 -2.77 -0.77 4.79
C ALA A 68 -4.14 -0.33 5.35
N ALA A 69 -5.17 -1.18 5.26
CA ALA A 69 -6.48 -0.88 5.82
C ALA A 69 -6.43 -0.76 7.34
N VAL A 70 -5.71 -1.67 8.02
CA VAL A 70 -5.49 -1.62 9.47
C VAL A 70 -4.77 -0.32 9.86
N ARG A 71 -3.75 0.07 9.09
CA ARG A 71 -2.98 1.29 9.34
C ARG A 71 -3.77 2.57 9.13
N SER A 72 -4.62 2.64 8.11
CA SER A 72 -5.54 3.78 7.91
C SER A 72 -6.45 3.94 9.13
N VAL A 73 -7.07 2.86 9.63
CA VAL A 73 -7.91 2.91 10.83
C VAL A 73 -7.12 3.34 12.08
N LEU A 74 -5.88 2.87 12.24
CA LEU A 74 -5.03 3.27 13.36
C LEU A 74 -4.57 4.73 13.28
N THR A 75 -4.35 5.26 12.07
CA THR A 75 -3.79 6.61 11.84
C THR A 75 -4.88 7.68 11.80
N GLU A 76 -5.96 7.40 11.09
CA GLU A 76 -7.04 8.35 10.79
C GLU A 76 -8.23 8.18 11.75
N GLY A 77 -8.23 7.10 12.53
CA GLY A 77 -9.39 6.65 13.29
C GLY A 77 -10.37 5.88 12.40
N GLY A 78 -11.12 4.95 12.98
CA GLY A 78 -12.22 4.32 12.26
C GLY A 78 -13.30 5.35 11.93
N LEU A 79 -14.02 5.16 10.82
CA LEU A 79 -15.27 5.89 10.58
C LEU A 79 -16.18 5.67 11.80
N GLN A 80 -16.56 6.78 12.46
CA GLN A 80 -17.62 6.74 13.45
C GLN A 80 -18.88 6.30 12.70
N ASN A 81 -19.25 5.03 12.83
CA ASN A 81 -20.56 4.57 12.41
C ASN A 81 -21.56 5.24 13.37
N GLU A 82 -22.29 6.25 12.88
CA GLU A 82 -23.47 6.82 13.53
C GLU A 82 -24.63 5.82 13.58
#